data_AF-A0A7J2INK5-F1
#
_entry.id   AF-A0A7J2INK5-F1
#
_cell.length_a   1.000
_cell.length_b   1.000
_cell.length_c   1.000
_cell.angle_alpha   90.00
_cell.angle_beta   90.00
_cell.angle_gamma   90.00
#
_symmetry.space_group_name_H-M   'P 1'
#
loop_
_entity.id
_entity.type
_entity.pdbx_description
1 polymer ?
#
loop_
_entity_poly.entity_id
_entity_poly.type
_entity_poly.pdbx_seq_one_letter_code
_entity_poly.pdbx_strand_id
1 'polypeptide(L)'
;MKKTLIIGSLAILVMFICINLFSTSEVHGQEITTAYRGQTIILSAVLNDDLGNPVPNETIYFYDETHDIYLGCAVTDENGNAKILWSIPKNYTLGPITLNATFQGDPEKNLKPSCQVFQLVLKSKTYISAIVADATLDPNDYVVAPGDEVTVNVTVVDDIGQPVGIINVSLIEEGGKIVDQEYTNENGETVLKYQLPEKISTNQIKLLIQAGPYQYYEKSECSITLYIKKIRTNMTILRVEPNTVYRNQSVTILGKLVDEEENPLINAAIYVKAGERNISLTWTNTSGFFEATFHVANS
;
A
#
# COMPACT_ATOMS: atom_id res chain seq x y z
N MET A 1 -8.66 -39.55 73.73
CA MET A 1 -8.72 -40.53 72.62
C MET A 1 -9.70 -40.01 71.56
N LYS A 2 -9.38 -40.25 70.27
CA LYS A 2 -10.23 -40.17 69.05
C LYS A 2 -11.07 -38.91 68.74
N LYS A 3 -10.90 -38.46 67.48
CA LYS A 3 -11.78 -37.58 66.68
C LYS A 3 -13.13 -38.26 66.34
N THR A 4 -13.96 -37.49 65.60
CA THR A 4 -14.91 -37.87 64.51
C THR A 4 -16.31 -37.33 64.84
N LEU A 5 -16.85 -36.27 64.21
CA LEU A 5 -17.07 -35.92 62.79
C LEU A 5 -18.06 -36.85 62.06
N ILE A 6 -19.33 -36.43 61.97
CA ILE A 6 -20.38 -37.00 61.10
C ILE A 6 -21.07 -35.76 60.47
N ILE A 7 -20.61 -35.29 59.30
CA ILE A 7 -20.99 -35.73 57.95
C ILE A 7 -22.48 -35.45 57.67
N GLY A 8 -22.74 -34.45 56.82
CA GLY A 8 -24.07 -34.08 56.36
C GLY A 8 -24.64 -35.05 55.33
N SER A 9 -25.96 -35.04 55.17
CA SER A 9 -26.67 -35.95 54.27
C SER A 9 -26.47 -35.60 52.80
N LEU A 10 -25.87 -36.53 52.07
CA LEU A 10 -25.82 -36.57 50.62
C LEU A 10 -27.19 -36.96 50.05
N ALA A 11 -27.73 -36.16 49.12
CA ALA A 11 -28.82 -36.55 48.23
C ALA A 11 -28.38 -36.37 46.78
N ILE A 12 -28.47 -37.44 46.00
CA ILE A 12 -28.02 -37.58 44.61
C ILE A 12 -29.24 -37.39 43.66
N LEU A 13 -28.98 -37.34 42.35
CA LEU A 13 -29.89 -37.37 41.19
C LEU A 13 -30.43 -35.99 40.75
N VAL A 14 -30.51 -35.64 39.45
CA VAL A 14 -30.15 -36.35 38.20
C VAL A 14 -29.39 -35.39 37.28
N MET A 15 -28.22 -35.78 36.75
CA MET A 15 -27.63 -35.09 35.60
C MET A 15 -28.10 -35.81 34.33
N PHE A 16 -29.08 -35.25 33.62
CA PHE A 16 -29.46 -35.74 32.30
C PHE A 16 -28.59 -35.10 31.21
N ILE A 17 -27.91 -35.96 30.46
CA ILE A 17 -27.04 -35.60 29.34
C ILE A 17 -27.87 -35.45 28.07
N CYS A 18 -27.66 -34.34 27.36
CA CYS A 18 -27.89 -34.24 25.91
C CYS A 18 -26.58 -33.85 25.20
N ILE A 19 -25.83 -34.89 24.85
CA ILE A 19 -24.87 -35.01 23.73
C ILE A 19 -25.50 -34.43 22.43
N ASN A 20 -24.83 -33.83 21.42
CA ASN A 20 -23.50 -33.27 21.11
C ASN A 20 -23.69 -32.45 19.78
N LEU A 21 -22.79 -31.65 19.18
CA LEU A 21 -21.37 -31.26 19.33
C LEU A 21 -21.32 -29.68 19.30
N PHE A 22 -20.25 -28.89 19.10
CA PHE A 22 -18.88 -29.06 18.56
C PHE A 22 -17.85 -28.27 19.39
N SER A 23 -16.67 -28.87 19.56
CA SER A 23 -15.35 -28.27 19.82
C SER A 23 -15.25 -26.94 20.59
N THR A 24 -14.71 -26.99 21.81
CA THR A 24 -13.75 -25.96 22.23
C THR A 24 -12.49 -26.12 21.38
N SER A 25 -12.42 -25.43 20.25
CA SER A 25 -11.12 -25.13 19.64
C SER A 25 -10.32 -24.27 20.61
N GLU A 26 -9.07 -24.62 20.87
CA GLU A 26 -8.11 -23.66 21.41
C GLU A 26 -7.94 -22.53 20.38
N VAL A 27 -8.66 -21.42 20.56
CA VAL A 27 -8.40 -20.20 19.79
C VAL A 27 -7.33 -19.40 20.51
N HIS A 28 -6.08 -19.77 20.22
CA HIS A 28 -4.95 -18.84 20.34
C HIS A 28 -5.19 -17.71 19.33
N GLY A 29 -5.61 -16.52 19.78
CA GLY A 29 -5.89 -15.41 18.86
C GLY A 29 -6.79 -14.29 19.40
N GLN A 30 -6.35 -13.65 20.48
CA GLN A 30 -6.65 -12.26 20.92
C GLN A 30 -7.80 -11.51 20.19
N GLU A 31 -8.86 -11.11 20.92
CA GLU A 31 -9.83 -10.12 20.41
C GLU A 31 -9.19 -8.71 20.33
N ILE A 32 -8.35 -8.51 19.31
CA ILE A 32 -7.97 -7.18 18.87
C ILE A 32 -9.15 -6.64 18.06
N THR A 33 -10.03 -5.88 18.73
CA THR A 33 -10.84 -4.92 17.98
C THR A 33 -9.86 -3.90 17.38
N THR A 34 -10.05 -3.54 16.10
CA THR A 34 -9.27 -2.49 15.43
C THR A 34 -10.17 -1.29 15.23
N ALA A 35 -9.67 -0.09 15.52
CA ALA A 35 -10.32 1.18 15.17
C ALA A 35 -9.34 2.14 14.51
N TYR A 36 -9.85 3.24 13.97
CA TYR A 36 -9.05 4.26 13.30
C TYR A 36 -9.16 5.60 14.03
N ARG A 37 -8.10 6.43 13.96
CA ARG A 37 -8.17 7.83 14.39
C ARG A 37 -9.35 8.55 13.70
N GLY A 38 -10.01 9.45 14.42
CA GLY A 38 -11.20 10.17 13.93
C GLY A 38 -12.47 9.33 13.79
N GLN A 39 -12.45 8.02 14.06
CA GLN A 39 -13.64 7.18 14.05
C GLN A 39 -14.46 7.35 15.35
N THR A 40 -15.78 7.24 15.25
CA THR A 40 -16.65 7.04 16.42
C THR A 40 -16.98 5.57 16.57
N ILE A 41 -16.76 5.02 17.77
CA ILE A 41 -17.10 3.64 18.13
C ILE A 41 -18.07 3.60 19.31
N ILE A 42 -18.81 2.50 19.44
CA ILE A 42 -19.65 2.24 20.62
C ILE A 42 -18.82 1.45 21.62
N LEU A 43 -18.69 1.97 22.84
CA LEU A 43 -18.21 1.19 23.99
C LEU A 43 -19.42 0.69 24.76
N SER A 44 -19.43 -0.59 25.13
CA SER A 44 -20.55 -1.22 25.82
C SER A 44 -20.09 -2.16 26.93
N ALA A 45 -20.78 -2.12 28.05
CA ALA A 45 -20.60 -3.04 29.17
C ALA A 45 -21.97 -3.61 29.58
N VAL A 46 -21.96 -4.78 30.21
CA VAL A 46 -23.15 -5.41 30.80
C VAL A 46 -22.85 -5.68 32.27
N LEU A 47 -23.71 -5.17 33.16
CA LEU A 47 -23.62 -5.41 34.60
C LEU A 47 -24.65 -6.45 35.01
N ASN A 48 -24.17 -7.56 35.55
CA ASN A 48 -24.98 -8.63 36.12
C ASN A 48 -24.59 -8.87 37.59
N ASP A 49 -25.53 -9.41 38.38
CA ASP A 49 -25.26 -9.89 39.74
C ASP A 49 -24.54 -11.26 39.74
N ASP A 50 -24.27 -11.79 40.93
CA ASP A 50 -23.62 -13.09 41.14
C ASP A 50 -24.52 -14.30 40.80
N LEU A 51 -25.81 -14.08 40.54
CA LEU A 51 -26.76 -15.05 40.03
C LEU A 51 -26.95 -14.95 38.50
N GLY A 52 -26.35 -13.95 37.85
CA GLY A 52 -26.45 -13.69 36.41
C GLY A 52 -27.66 -12.85 36.00
N ASN A 53 -28.39 -12.23 36.93
CA ASN A 53 -29.48 -11.31 36.62
C ASN A 53 -28.91 -9.94 36.19
N PRO A 54 -29.54 -9.24 35.23
CA PRO A 54 -29.14 -7.88 34.86
C PRO A 54 -29.36 -6.89 36.01
N VAL A 55 -28.45 -5.93 36.16
CA VAL A 55 -28.50 -4.89 37.19
C VAL A 55 -28.77 -3.53 36.54
N PRO A 56 -30.03 -3.06 36.51
CA PRO A 56 -30.41 -1.79 35.90
C PRO A 56 -30.17 -0.58 36.82
N ASN A 57 -30.13 0.61 36.23
CA ASN A 57 -30.00 1.90 36.92
C ASN A 57 -28.68 2.10 37.70
N GLU A 58 -27.58 1.49 37.24
CA GLU A 58 -26.22 1.68 37.76
C GLU A 58 -25.34 2.48 36.79
N THR A 59 -24.40 3.27 37.32
CA THR A 59 -23.47 4.03 36.47
C THR A 59 -22.19 3.24 36.19
N ILE A 60 -21.92 3.00 34.91
CA ILE A 60 -20.65 2.45 34.42
C ILE A 60 -19.80 3.57 33.84
N TYR A 61 -18.54 3.66 34.28
CA TYR A 61 -17.55 4.62 33.83
C TYR A 61 -16.57 3.95 32.85
N PHE A 62 -16.23 4.64 31.76
CA PHE A 62 -15.32 4.16 30.73
C PHE A 62 -14.04 5.00 30.68
N TYR A 63 -12.90 4.32 30.56
CA TYR A 63 -11.56 4.92 30.56
C TYR A 63 -10.66 4.31 29.48
N ASP A 64 -9.69 5.08 28.99
CA ASP A 64 -8.44 4.56 28.44
C ASP A 64 -7.40 4.57 29.57
N GLU A 65 -6.96 3.39 30.00
CA GLU A 65 -5.94 3.21 31.05
C GLU A 65 -4.51 3.44 30.55
N THR A 66 -4.27 3.31 29.24
CA THR A 66 -2.96 3.52 28.61
C THR A 66 -2.57 4.99 28.60
N HIS A 67 -3.56 5.87 28.49
CA HIS A 67 -3.38 7.31 28.45
C HIS A 67 -3.91 8.06 29.69
N ASP A 68 -4.51 7.36 30.66
CA ASP A 68 -5.19 7.91 31.85
C ASP A 68 -6.30 8.93 31.49
N ILE A 69 -7.16 8.56 30.53
CA ILE A 69 -8.21 9.43 29.99
C ILE A 69 -9.59 8.87 30.33
N TYR A 70 -10.43 9.70 30.97
CA TYR A 70 -11.86 9.44 31.12
C TYR A 70 -12.61 9.64 29.80
N LEU A 71 -13.34 8.61 29.34
CA LEU A 71 -14.04 8.61 28.05
C LEU A 71 -15.53 8.94 28.17
N GLY A 72 -16.13 8.70 29.34
CA GLY A 72 -17.54 8.97 29.62
C GLY A 72 -18.17 7.96 30.56
N CYS A 73 -19.46 8.11 30.82
CA CYS A 73 -20.24 7.13 31.59
C CYS A 73 -21.63 6.93 30.97
N ALA A 74 -22.25 5.80 31.31
CA ALA A 74 -23.64 5.51 30.96
C ALA A 74 -24.33 4.75 32.10
N VAL A 75 -25.63 4.94 32.21
CA VAL A 75 -26.49 4.20 33.15
C VAL A 75 -26.94 2.89 32.49
N THR A 76 -26.98 1.80 33.27
CA THR A 76 -27.43 0.49 32.79
C THR A 76 -28.94 0.44 32.52
N ASP A 77 -29.34 -0.12 31.38
CA ASP A 77 -30.73 -0.38 31.03
C ASP A 77 -31.34 -1.57 31.79
N GLU A 78 -32.63 -1.85 31.57
CA GLU A 78 -33.37 -2.99 32.15
C GLU A 78 -32.73 -4.37 31.87
N ASN A 79 -31.81 -4.45 30.90
CA ASN A 79 -31.04 -5.65 30.57
C ASN A 79 -29.57 -5.55 31.02
N GLY A 80 -29.25 -4.61 31.92
CA GLY A 80 -27.92 -4.41 32.49
C GLY A 80 -26.92 -3.70 31.57
N ASN A 81 -27.32 -3.22 30.38
CA ASN A 81 -26.38 -2.67 29.39
C ASN A 81 -26.13 -1.17 29.63
N ALA A 82 -24.86 -0.79 29.74
CA ALA A 82 -24.41 0.60 29.64
C ALA A 82 -23.65 0.81 28.32
N LYS A 83 -23.93 1.90 27.59
CA LYS A 83 -23.32 2.18 26.27
C LYS A 83 -22.98 3.65 26.11
N ILE A 84 -21.77 3.95 25.62
CA ILE A 84 -21.36 5.31 25.21
C ILE A 84 -20.88 5.31 23.75
N LEU A 85 -21.00 6.47 23.10
CA LEU A 85 -20.33 6.76 21.83
C LEU A 85 -19.01 7.47 22.13
N TRP A 86 -17.89 6.85 21.78
CA TRP A 86 -16.57 7.46 21.90
C TRP A 86 -16.07 7.88 20.52
N SER A 87 -15.91 9.19 20.32
CA SER A 87 -15.25 9.78 19.15
C SER A 87 -13.75 9.84 19.40
N ILE A 88 -12.99 8.98 18.73
CA ILE A 88 -11.54 8.86 18.90
C ILE A 88 -10.87 10.10 18.30
N PRO A 89 -10.09 10.88 19.08
CA PRO A 89 -9.41 12.07 18.57
C PRO A 89 -8.47 11.78 17.39
N LYS A 90 -8.32 12.76 16.51
CA LYS A 90 -7.40 12.66 15.36
C LYS A 90 -5.91 12.69 15.74
N ASN A 91 -5.58 13.18 16.93
CA ASN A 91 -4.22 13.27 17.47
C ASN A 91 -3.90 12.14 18.48
N TYR A 92 -4.72 11.09 18.53
CA TYR A 92 -4.50 9.96 19.45
C TYR A 92 -3.28 9.13 19.03
N THR A 93 -2.50 8.66 20.01
CA THR A 93 -1.34 7.79 19.77
C THR A 93 -1.78 6.50 19.09
N LEU A 94 -1.07 6.08 18.04
CA LEU A 94 -1.30 4.80 17.39
C LEU A 94 -0.75 3.64 18.23
N GLY A 95 -1.39 2.48 18.11
CA GLY A 95 -0.94 1.24 18.74
C GLY A 95 -1.99 0.58 19.63
N PRO A 96 -1.58 -0.41 20.45
CA PRO A 96 -2.46 -1.03 21.42
C PRO A 96 -2.83 -0.04 22.52
N ILE A 97 -4.12 0.03 22.84
CA ILE A 97 -4.69 0.76 23.96
C ILE A 97 -5.54 -0.19 24.81
N THR A 98 -5.46 -0.04 26.12
CA THR A 98 -6.27 -0.77 27.11
C THR A 98 -7.42 0.10 27.54
N LEU A 99 -8.64 -0.37 27.28
CA LEU A 99 -9.87 0.29 27.69
C LEU A 99 -10.48 -0.43 28.89
N ASN A 100 -11.05 0.32 29.83
CA ASN A 100 -11.66 -0.17 31.05
C ASN A 100 -13.12 0.31 31.14
N ALA A 101 -14.04 -0.61 31.49
CA ALA A 101 -15.36 -0.29 32.02
C ALA A 101 -15.41 -0.63 33.53
N THR A 102 -15.63 0.37 34.38
CA THR A 102 -15.65 0.25 35.85
C THR A 102 -17.02 0.61 36.43
N PHE A 103 -17.53 -0.28 37.28
CA PHE A 103 -18.63 -0.05 38.21
C PHE A 103 -18.07 0.20 39.61
N GLN A 104 -18.49 1.29 40.25
CA GLN A 104 -17.94 1.71 41.56
C GLN A 104 -18.59 1.02 42.77
N GLY A 105 -19.58 0.15 42.57
CA GLY A 105 -20.39 -0.44 43.64
C GLY A 105 -21.55 0.46 44.07
N ASP A 106 -22.58 -0.16 44.65
CA ASP A 106 -23.71 0.52 45.30
C ASP A 106 -23.90 -0.09 46.70
N PRO A 107 -23.47 0.59 47.78
CA PRO A 107 -23.64 0.11 49.14
C PRO A 107 -25.10 0.01 49.60
N GLU A 108 -26.02 0.81 49.05
CA GLU A 108 -27.45 0.77 49.41
C GLU A 108 -28.10 -0.50 48.85
N LYS A 109 -27.66 -0.96 47.67
CA LYS A 109 -28.08 -2.21 47.03
C LYS A 109 -27.20 -3.41 47.38
N ASN A 110 -26.18 -3.24 48.23
CA ASN A 110 -25.16 -4.24 48.59
C ASN A 110 -24.31 -4.75 47.39
N LEU A 111 -24.22 -3.97 46.32
CA LEU A 111 -23.45 -4.29 45.13
C LEU A 111 -21.98 -3.88 45.31
N LYS A 112 -21.06 -4.79 44.99
CA LYS A 112 -19.61 -4.53 45.08
C LYS A 112 -19.07 -3.88 43.80
N PRO A 113 -17.98 -3.09 43.89
CA PRO A 113 -17.29 -2.60 42.70
C PRO A 113 -16.79 -3.75 41.82
N SER A 114 -16.78 -3.52 40.50
CA SER A 114 -16.23 -4.44 39.51
C SER A 114 -15.65 -3.66 38.33
N CYS A 115 -14.71 -4.25 37.60
CA CYS A 115 -14.19 -3.68 36.36
C CYS A 115 -13.86 -4.76 35.35
N GLN A 116 -13.90 -4.40 34.07
CA GLN A 116 -13.50 -5.24 32.95
C GLN A 116 -12.62 -4.43 32.00
N VAL A 117 -11.48 -5.01 31.62
CA VAL A 117 -10.58 -4.44 30.62
C VAL A 117 -10.68 -5.17 29.29
N PHE A 118 -10.42 -4.47 28.19
CA PHE A 118 -10.28 -5.03 26.85
C PHE A 118 -9.26 -4.24 26.02
N GLN A 119 -8.75 -4.85 24.96
CA GLN A 119 -7.70 -4.27 24.11
C GLN A 119 -8.26 -3.81 22.77
N LEU A 120 -7.81 -2.65 22.33
CA LEU A 120 -8.10 -2.06 21.03
C LEU A 120 -6.77 -1.70 20.37
N VAL A 121 -6.57 -2.03 19.09
CA VAL A 121 -5.41 -1.50 18.33
C VAL A 121 -5.90 -0.35 17.47
N LEU A 122 -5.39 0.84 17.78
CA LEU A 122 -5.68 2.05 17.03
C LEU A 122 -4.72 2.20 15.85
N LYS A 123 -5.30 2.41 14.66
CA LYS A 123 -4.58 2.58 13.38
C LYS A 123 -4.83 3.94 12.76
N SER A 124 -3.96 4.32 11.83
CA SER A 124 -4.20 5.45 10.92
C SER A 124 -4.37 4.94 9.50
N LYS A 125 -5.17 5.65 8.72
CA LYS A 125 -5.13 5.55 7.26
C LYS A 125 -3.87 6.24 6.73
N THR A 126 -3.46 5.87 5.53
CA THR A 126 -2.42 6.61 4.78
C THR A 126 -3.00 7.10 3.45
N TYR A 127 -2.37 8.12 2.89
CA TYR A 127 -2.76 8.76 1.64
C TYR A 127 -1.50 9.00 0.81
N ILE A 128 -1.57 8.69 -0.48
CA ILE A 128 -0.46 8.82 -1.42
C ILE A 128 -0.71 10.03 -2.33
N SER A 129 0.27 10.92 -2.41
CA SER A 129 0.43 11.85 -3.52
C SER A 129 1.55 11.32 -4.41
N ALA A 130 1.36 11.32 -5.74
CA ALA A 130 2.36 10.87 -6.70
C ALA A 130 2.46 11.86 -7.86
N ILE A 131 3.68 12.28 -8.17
CA ILE A 131 4.00 13.20 -9.26
C ILE A 131 4.99 12.48 -10.18
N VAL A 132 4.57 12.28 -11.44
CA VAL A 132 5.42 11.71 -12.48
C VAL A 132 6.35 12.82 -12.99
N ALA A 133 7.61 12.46 -13.24
CA ALA A 133 8.58 13.29 -13.93
C ALA A 133 9.31 12.41 -14.95
N ASP A 134 9.27 12.82 -16.20
CA ASP A 134 9.99 12.18 -17.31
C ASP A 134 11.22 13.03 -17.71
N ALA A 135 11.75 12.83 -18.92
CA ALA A 135 12.86 13.61 -19.45
C ALA A 135 12.55 15.10 -19.68
N THR A 136 11.27 15.50 -19.79
CA THR A 136 10.85 16.90 -19.95
C THR A 136 10.81 17.67 -18.63
N LEU A 137 10.73 16.94 -17.50
CA LEU A 137 10.49 17.46 -16.15
C LEU A 137 9.15 18.21 -15.98
N ASP A 138 8.20 18.11 -16.92
CA ASP A 138 6.84 18.63 -16.73
C ASP A 138 6.01 17.64 -15.88
N PRO A 139 5.57 18.00 -14.67
CA PRO A 139 4.76 17.13 -13.82
C PRO A 139 3.33 16.86 -14.37
N ASN A 140 2.96 17.50 -15.48
CA ASN A 140 1.70 17.28 -16.19
C ASN A 140 1.89 16.46 -17.47
N ASP A 141 3.13 16.18 -17.90
CA ASP A 141 3.36 15.27 -19.01
C ASP A 141 3.42 13.82 -18.52
N TYR A 142 2.53 13.02 -19.08
CA TYR A 142 2.45 11.57 -18.87
C TYR A 142 2.71 10.83 -20.18
N VAL A 143 3.13 11.53 -21.24
CA VAL A 143 3.43 10.99 -22.56
C VAL A 143 4.88 10.56 -22.64
N VAL A 144 5.12 9.29 -22.92
CA VAL A 144 6.45 8.68 -22.87
C VAL A 144 6.71 7.78 -24.08
N ALA A 145 7.98 7.63 -24.45
CA ALA A 145 8.43 6.79 -25.53
C ALA A 145 8.86 5.38 -25.04
N PRO A 146 8.80 4.35 -25.91
CA PRO A 146 9.34 3.03 -25.58
C PRO A 146 10.85 3.11 -25.32
N GLY A 147 11.28 2.68 -24.13
CA GLY A 147 12.68 2.74 -23.70
C GLY A 147 13.02 3.90 -22.76
N ASP A 148 12.10 4.81 -22.45
CA ASP A 148 12.34 5.90 -21.49
C ASP A 148 12.46 5.38 -20.04
N GLU A 149 13.25 6.07 -19.21
CA GLU A 149 13.18 5.94 -17.75
C GLU A 149 12.27 7.04 -17.20
N VAL A 150 11.22 6.63 -16.48
CA VAL A 150 10.27 7.53 -15.81
C VAL A 150 10.56 7.54 -14.32
N THR A 151 10.52 8.73 -13.72
CA THR A 151 10.64 8.91 -12.27
C THR A 151 9.27 9.23 -11.67
N VAL A 152 8.96 8.68 -10.50
CA VAL A 152 7.71 8.91 -9.78
C VAL A 152 8.07 9.37 -8.36
N ASN A 153 7.90 10.67 -8.11
CA ASN A 153 8.06 11.25 -6.78
C ASN A 153 6.79 10.94 -5.98
N VAL A 154 6.94 10.28 -4.85
CA VAL A 154 5.82 9.82 -4.01
C VAL A 154 5.93 10.43 -2.62
N THR A 155 4.83 11.01 -2.12
CA THR A 155 4.69 11.45 -0.73
C THR A 155 3.58 10.65 -0.06
N VAL A 156 3.85 10.10 1.12
CA VAL A 156 2.88 9.35 1.94
C VAL A 156 2.62 10.10 3.25
N VAL A 157 1.35 10.42 3.50
CA VAL A 157 0.89 11.09 4.72
C VAL A 157 -0.20 10.30 5.43
N ASP A 158 -0.42 10.58 6.71
CA ASP A 158 -1.44 9.95 7.55
C ASP A 158 -2.80 10.69 7.54
N ASP A 159 -3.74 10.33 8.42
CA ASP A 159 -5.09 10.91 8.47
C ASP A 159 -5.20 12.35 9.02
N ILE A 160 -4.08 12.89 9.51
CA ILE A 160 -3.89 14.30 9.90
C ILE A 160 -2.90 15.03 8.98
N GLY A 161 -2.43 14.38 7.91
CA GLY A 161 -1.48 14.97 6.98
C GLY A 161 -0.04 15.01 7.50
N GLN A 162 0.29 14.24 8.54
CA GLN A 162 1.68 14.07 8.97
C GLN A 162 2.43 13.12 8.03
N PRO A 163 3.72 13.38 7.73
CA PRO A 163 4.53 12.50 6.90
C PRO A 163 4.72 11.13 7.57
N VAL A 164 4.60 10.06 6.78
CA VAL A 164 4.82 8.70 7.25
C VAL A 164 6.16 8.21 6.74
N GLY A 165 7.18 8.23 7.60
CA GLY A 165 8.52 7.72 7.28
C GLY A 165 8.67 6.20 7.42
N ILE A 166 9.66 5.62 6.73
CA ILE A 166 10.02 4.19 6.75
C ILE A 166 8.86 3.27 6.28
N ILE A 167 7.82 3.80 5.63
CA ILE A 167 6.81 2.98 4.96
C ILE A 167 7.34 2.53 3.60
N ASN A 168 7.21 1.23 3.32
CA ASN A 168 7.59 0.65 2.05
C ASN A 168 6.59 1.04 0.96
N VAL A 169 7.06 1.56 -0.17
CA VAL A 169 6.24 1.93 -1.33
C VAL A 169 6.69 1.10 -2.54
N SER A 170 5.76 0.37 -3.14
CA SER A 170 6.01 -0.47 -4.33
C SER A 170 5.33 0.13 -5.56
N LEU A 171 6.05 0.18 -6.68
CA LEU A 171 5.51 0.46 -8.02
C LEU A 171 5.23 -0.88 -8.72
N ILE A 172 4.00 -1.05 -9.21
CA ILE A 172 3.46 -2.35 -9.63
C ILE A 172 2.84 -2.21 -11.03
N GLU A 173 3.30 -3.02 -11.98
CA GLU A 173 2.71 -3.18 -13.32
C GLU A 173 1.42 -4.01 -13.31
N GLU A 174 0.64 -3.89 -14.38
CA GLU A 174 -0.44 -4.82 -14.68
C GLU A 174 0.05 -6.29 -14.66
N GLY A 175 -0.73 -7.17 -14.03
CA GLY A 175 -0.31 -8.54 -13.70
C GLY A 175 0.38 -8.70 -12.35
N GLY A 176 0.61 -7.61 -11.60
CA GLY A 176 1.11 -7.66 -10.22
C GLY A 176 2.64 -7.74 -10.08
N LYS A 177 3.38 -7.45 -11.16
CA LYS A 177 4.84 -7.40 -11.14
C LYS A 177 5.30 -6.10 -10.46
N ILE A 178 5.98 -6.22 -9.32
CA ILE A 178 6.72 -5.10 -8.73
C ILE A 178 7.87 -4.76 -9.68
N VAL A 179 7.96 -3.50 -10.10
CA VAL A 179 9.01 -2.99 -11.00
C VAL A 179 10.05 -2.16 -10.28
N ASP A 180 9.64 -1.50 -9.20
CA ASP A 180 10.54 -0.81 -8.28
C ASP A 180 9.91 -0.71 -6.89
N GLN A 181 10.73 -0.54 -5.86
CA GLN A 181 10.28 -0.50 -4.48
C GLN A 181 11.30 0.20 -3.56
N GLU A 182 10.85 1.25 -2.88
CA GLU A 182 11.68 2.07 -2.00
C GLU A 182 10.97 2.39 -0.69
N TYR A 183 11.72 2.87 0.30
CA TYR A 183 11.18 3.35 1.57
C TYR A 183 11.09 4.88 1.58
N THR A 184 10.10 5.42 2.30
CA THR A 184 10.00 6.87 2.54
C THR A 184 11.02 7.38 3.55
N ASN A 185 11.54 8.59 3.31
CA ASN A 185 12.35 9.35 4.25
C ASN A 185 11.52 9.91 5.44
N GLU A 186 12.13 10.72 6.31
CA GLU A 186 11.46 11.36 7.46
C GLU A 186 10.34 12.36 7.07
N ASN A 187 10.39 12.91 5.85
CA ASN A 187 9.34 13.76 5.27
C ASN A 187 8.23 12.95 4.57
N GLY A 188 8.25 11.61 4.67
CA GLY A 188 7.27 10.75 4.01
C GLY A 188 7.46 10.66 2.49
N GLU A 189 8.61 11.09 1.96
CA GLU A 189 8.90 11.17 0.54
C GLU A 189 9.78 10.00 0.08
N THR A 190 9.53 9.49 -1.13
CA THR A 190 10.41 8.56 -1.82
C THR A 190 10.34 8.76 -3.33
N VAL A 191 11.26 8.14 -4.07
CA VAL A 191 11.38 8.28 -5.52
C VAL A 191 11.47 6.89 -6.13
N LEU A 192 10.47 6.53 -6.92
CA LEU A 192 10.41 5.26 -7.64
C LEU A 192 10.79 5.49 -9.11
N LYS A 193 11.37 4.48 -9.76
CA LYS A 193 11.78 4.49 -11.16
C LYS A 193 11.03 3.44 -11.97
N TYR A 194 10.77 3.73 -13.24
CA TYR A 194 10.20 2.76 -14.17
C TYR A 194 10.89 2.86 -15.54
N GLN A 195 11.62 1.80 -15.88
CA GLN A 195 12.23 1.62 -17.19
C GLN A 195 11.20 1.03 -18.15
N LEU A 196 10.76 1.80 -19.15
CA LEU A 196 9.81 1.32 -20.14
C LEU A 196 10.43 0.23 -21.03
N PRO A 197 9.66 -0.80 -21.43
CA PRO A 197 10.10 -1.75 -22.44
C PRO A 197 10.36 -1.09 -23.80
N GLU A 198 11.39 -1.51 -24.52
CA GLU A 198 11.64 -1.07 -25.91
C GLU A 198 10.51 -1.44 -26.88
N LYS A 199 9.74 -2.49 -26.56
CA LYS A 199 8.68 -3.05 -27.41
C LYS A 199 7.36 -3.04 -26.67
N ILE A 200 6.56 -2.03 -26.96
CA ILE A 200 5.23 -1.84 -26.38
C ILE A 200 4.16 -1.99 -27.47
N SER A 201 3.17 -2.84 -27.22
CA SER A 201 2.02 -3.10 -28.11
C SER A 201 0.75 -2.34 -27.73
N THR A 202 0.75 -1.68 -26.58
CA THR A 202 -0.32 -0.83 -26.03
C THR A 202 -0.02 0.65 -26.27
N ASN A 203 -1.05 1.50 -26.25
CA ASN A 203 -0.94 2.97 -26.27
C ASN A 203 -0.87 3.58 -24.86
N GLN A 204 -0.94 2.77 -23.80
CA GLN A 204 -0.84 3.22 -22.42
C GLN A 204 -0.30 2.12 -21.49
N ILE A 205 0.40 2.50 -20.43
CA ILE A 205 0.84 1.61 -19.34
C ILE A 205 0.22 2.14 -18.05
N LYS A 206 -0.51 1.28 -17.33
CA LYS A 206 -1.06 1.61 -16.02
C LYS A 206 -0.15 1.04 -14.93
N LEU A 207 0.22 1.88 -13.97
CA LEU A 207 1.00 1.49 -12.80
C LEU A 207 0.19 1.74 -11.53
N LEU A 208 0.27 0.79 -10.60
CA LEU A 208 -0.28 0.88 -9.25
C LEU A 208 0.86 1.24 -8.29
N ILE A 209 0.66 2.26 -7.47
CA ILE A 209 1.58 2.63 -6.39
C ILE A 209 0.90 2.18 -5.10
N GLN A 210 1.56 1.32 -4.32
CA GLN A 210 1.06 0.83 -3.04
C GLN A 210 2.03 1.21 -1.92
N ALA A 211 1.56 1.92 -0.90
CA ALA A 211 2.31 2.18 0.32
C ALA A 211 1.81 1.25 1.45
N GLY A 212 2.74 0.58 2.13
CA GLY A 212 2.46 -0.25 3.30
C GLY A 212 1.71 -1.56 3.02
N PRO A 213 1.08 -2.17 4.04
CA PRO A 213 0.89 -1.61 5.40
C PRO A 213 2.20 -1.58 6.21
N TYR A 214 2.27 -0.72 7.24
CA TYR A 214 3.44 -0.63 8.12
C TYR A 214 3.05 -0.30 9.56
N GLN A 215 3.41 -1.16 10.52
CA GLN A 215 3.01 -1.05 11.94
C GLN A 215 1.49 -0.82 12.10
N TYR A 216 1.08 0.38 12.52
CA TYR A 216 -0.30 0.81 12.73
C TYR A 216 -0.83 1.69 11.60
N TYR A 217 -0.05 1.89 10.54
CA TYR A 217 -0.48 2.55 9.31
C TYR A 217 -1.08 1.52 8.34
N GLU A 218 -2.34 1.73 7.99
CA GLU A 218 -3.03 0.97 6.96
C GLU A 218 -2.42 1.22 5.58
N LYS A 219 -2.52 0.22 4.69
CA LYS A 219 -2.05 0.38 3.31
C LYS A 219 -2.87 1.42 2.55
N SER A 220 -2.23 2.07 1.59
CA SER A 220 -2.90 2.93 0.61
C SER A 220 -2.42 2.61 -0.79
N GLU A 221 -3.27 2.93 -1.76
CA GLU A 221 -3.08 2.61 -3.17
C GLU A 221 -3.54 3.78 -4.04
N CYS A 222 -2.75 4.13 -5.06
CA CYS A 222 -3.19 5.01 -6.14
C CYS A 222 -2.70 4.48 -7.49
N SER A 223 -3.24 4.98 -8.60
CA SER A 223 -2.81 4.56 -9.95
C SER A 223 -2.42 5.76 -10.79
N ILE A 224 -1.31 5.61 -11.53
CA ILE A 224 -0.91 6.51 -12.61
C ILE A 224 -1.07 5.79 -13.95
N THR A 225 -1.25 6.55 -15.03
CA THR A 225 -1.34 6.02 -16.39
C THR A 225 -0.40 6.82 -17.28
N LEU A 226 0.57 6.13 -17.87
CA LEU A 226 1.51 6.67 -18.84
C LEU A 226 0.94 6.43 -20.25
N TYR A 227 0.99 7.43 -21.12
CA TYR A 227 0.51 7.35 -22.50
C TYR A 227 1.69 7.16 -23.46
N ILE A 228 1.65 6.10 -24.26
CA ILE A 228 2.78 5.71 -25.10
C ILE A 228 2.68 6.40 -26.46
N LYS A 229 3.60 7.34 -26.72
CA LYS A 229 3.75 7.99 -28.03
C LYS A 229 5.06 7.54 -28.66
N LYS A 230 4.99 7.06 -29.90
CA LYS A 230 6.20 6.83 -30.70
C LYS A 230 6.71 8.18 -31.19
N ILE A 231 7.94 8.52 -30.83
CA ILE A 231 8.69 9.62 -31.44
C ILE A 231 8.75 9.37 -32.95
N ARG A 232 8.29 10.33 -33.77
CA ARG A 232 8.49 10.23 -35.22
C ARG A 232 9.96 10.55 -35.51
N THR A 233 10.56 9.78 -36.40
CA THR A 233 11.97 9.96 -36.76
C THR A 233 12.10 10.34 -38.22
N ASN A 234 13.09 11.18 -38.52
CA ASN A 234 13.42 11.60 -39.87
C ASN A 234 14.85 11.18 -40.20
N MET A 235 15.01 10.36 -41.25
CA MET A 235 16.30 9.90 -41.73
C MET A 235 16.63 10.62 -43.04
N THR A 236 17.70 11.41 -43.04
CA THR A 236 18.21 12.08 -44.23
C THR A 236 19.49 11.40 -44.69
N ILE A 237 19.53 10.94 -45.94
CA ILE A 237 20.78 10.54 -46.60
C ILE A 237 21.48 11.79 -47.11
N LEU A 238 22.71 12.01 -46.65
CA LEU A 238 23.50 13.20 -46.97
C LEU A 238 24.40 12.98 -48.18
N ARG A 239 24.97 11.78 -48.30
CA ARG A 239 25.93 11.43 -49.34
C ARG A 239 25.99 9.91 -49.52
N VAL A 240 26.10 9.48 -50.77
CA VAL A 240 26.40 8.09 -51.15
C VAL A 240 27.59 8.16 -52.09
N GLU A 241 28.68 7.46 -51.79
CA GLU A 241 29.83 7.41 -52.69
C GLU A 241 30.49 6.03 -52.78
N PRO A 242 30.91 5.61 -53.99
CA PRO A 242 30.66 6.27 -55.27
C PRO A 242 29.21 6.03 -55.76
N ASN A 243 28.64 7.01 -56.46
CA ASN A 243 27.28 6.90 -57.06
C ASN A 243 27.18 5.83 -58.18
N THR A 244 28.34 5.40 -58.72
CA THR A 244 28.46 4.26 -59.63
C THR A 244 29.58 3.38 -59.10
N VAL A 245 29.29 2.11 -58.86
CA VAL A 245 30.19 1.17 -58.21
C VAL A 245 30.33 -0.11 -59.04
N TYR A 246 31.55 -0.63 -59.13
CA TYR A 246 31.86 -1.89 -59.81
C TYR A 246 32.00 -3.04 -58.79
N ARG A 247 32.06 -4.28 -59.29
CA ARG A 247 32.34 -5.46 -58.45
C ARG A 247 33.69 -5.30 -57.73
N ASN A 248 33.78 -5.83 -56.51
CA ASN A 248 34.94 -5.68 -55.61
C ASN A 248 35.26 -4.23 -55.19
N GLN A 249 34.31 -3.31 -55.32
CA GLN A 249 34.41 -1.98 -54.72
C GLN A 249 33.43 -1.84 -53.55
N SER A 250 33.64 -0.84 -52.71
CA SER A 250 32.76 -0.54 -51.58
C SER A 250 31.96 0.74 -51.83
N VAL A 251 30.77 0.82 -51.26
CA VAL A 251 29.96 2.03 -51.20
C VAL A 251 29.84 2.47 -49.75
N THR A 252 30.03 3.77 -49.50
CA THR A 252 29.82 4.42 -48.22
C THR A 252 28.58 5.31 -48.29
N ILE A 253 27.66 5.11 -47.36
CA ILE A 253 26.48 5.95 -47.15
C ILE A 253 26.71 6.76 -45.88
N LEU A 254 26.59 8.08 -46.01
CA LEU A 254 26.52 9.02 -44.88
C LEU A 254 25.10 9.55 -44.77
N GLY A 255 24.57 9.55 -43.54
CA GLY A 255 23.25 10.12 -43.26
C GLY A 255 23.17 10.69 -41.84
N LYS A 256 22.03 11.30 -41.54
CA LYS A 256 21.66 11.76 -40.20
C LYS A 256 20.27 11.24 -39.85
N LEU A 257 20.09 10.82 -38.60
CA LEU A 257 18.81 10.47 -38.01
C LEU A 257 18.48 11.46 -36.90
N VAL A 258 17.28 12.02 -36.96
CA VAL A 258 16.74 12.95 -35.96
C VAL A 258 15.31 12.57 -35.57
N ASP A 259 14.80 13.15 -34.49
CA ASP A 259 13.39 13.08 -34.10
C ASP A 259 12.50 14.11 -34.85
N GLU A 260 11.30 14.37 -34.33
CA GLU A 260 10.34 15.34 -34.90
C GLU A 260 10.66 16.82 -34.60
N GLU A 261 11.64 17.09 -33.73
CA GLU A 261 12.14 18.41 -33.35
C GLU A 261 13.56 18.70 -33.88
N GLU A 262 14.07 17.82 -34.75
CA GLU A 262 15.43 17.80 -35.31
C GLU A 262 16.57 17.45 -34.32
N ASN A 263 16.25 16.99 -33.11
CA ASN A 263 17.26 16.53 -32.14
C ASN A 263 17.96 15.26 -32.67
N PRO A 264 19.29 15.13 -32.50
CA PRO A 264 20.03 13.96 -32.96
C PRO A 264 19.70 12.71 -32.15
N LEU A 265 19.25 11.64 -32.83
CA LEU A 265 19.05 10.34 -32.19
C LEU A 265 20.40 9.61 -32.08
N ILE A 266 20.90 9.44 -30.86
CA ILE A 266 22.24 8.91 -30.54
C ILE A 266 22.20 7.38 -30.42
N ASN A 267 23.24 6.69 -30.89
CA ASN A 267 23.40 5.23 -30.78
C ASN A 267 22.23 4.41 -31.36
N ALA A 268 21.53 4.97 -32.35
CA ALA A 268 20.43 4.31 -33.05
C ALA A 268 20.98 3.40 -34.16
N ALA A 269 20.53 2.15 -34.18
CA ALA A 269 20.97 1.14 -35.15
C ALA A 269 20.42 1.42 -36.56
N ILE A 270 21.31 1.52 -37.54
CA ILE A 270 20.99 1.77 -38.95
C ILE A 270 21.33 0.54 -39.78
N TYR A 271 20.31 -0.07 -40.40
CA TYR A 271 20.45 -1.21 -41.30
C TYR A 271 20.43 -0.74 -42.75
N VAL A 272 21.51 -1.00 -43.50
CA VAL A 272 21.49 -0.86 -44.97
C VAL A 272 21.06 -2.19 -45.57
N LYS A 273 20.07 -2.15 -46.47
CA LYS A 273 19.53 -3.32 -47.16
C LYS A 273 19.71 -3.23 -48.69
N ALA A 274 19.97 -4.38 -49.33
CA ALA A 274 19.76 -4.58 -50.76
C ALA A 274 18.58 -5.55 -50.94
N GLY A 275 17.43 -5.03 -51.38
CA GLY A 275 16.16 -5.76 -51.31
C GLY A 275 15.86 -6.10 -49.85
N GLU A 276 15.59 -7.37 -49.55
CA GLU A 276 15.35 -7.82 -48.16
C GLU A 276 16.60 -8.12 -47.34
N ARG A 277 17.77 -8.22 -47.99
CA ARG A 277 19.02 -8.63 -47.33
C ARG A 277 19.70 -7.44 -46.65
N ASN A 278 19.95 -7.54 -45.34
CA ASN A 278 20.88 -6.65 -44.64
C ASN A 278 22.31 -6.82 -45.20
N ILE A 279 22.93 -5.72 -45.62
CA ILE A 279 24.29 -5.67 -46.18
C ILE A 279 25.27 -4.83 -45.35
N SER A 280 24.76 -3.97 -44.46
CA SER A 280 25.55 -3.26 -43.46
C SER A 280 24.71 -2.96 -42.22
N LEU A 281 25.37 -2.83 -41.08
CA LEU A 281 24.79 -2.36 -39.82
C LEU A 281 25.79 -1.38 -39.22
N THR A 282 25.31 -0.19 -38.87
CA THR A 282 26.08 0.86 -38.19
C THR A 282 25.21 1.51 -37.12
N TRP A 283 25.77 2.46 -36.36
CA TRP A 283 25.05 3.22 -35.34
C TRP A 283 25.27 4.71 -35.54
N THR A 284 24.31 5.53 -35.12
CA THR A 284 24.46 6.98 -35.10
C THR A 284 25.40 7.42 -33.97
N ASN A 285 26.21 8.44 -34.24
CA ASN A 285 27.06 9.09 -33.23
C ASN A 285 26.27 10.07 -32.35
N THR A 286 26.96 10.76 -31.44
CA THR A 286 26.38 11.76 -30.53
C THR A 286 25.72 12.96 -31.21
N SER A 287 25.95 13.15 -32.52
CA SER A 287 25.34 14.20 -33.34
C SER A 287 24.31 13.64 -34.34
N GLY A 288 23.89 12.38 -34.17
CA GLY A 288 22.87 11.71 -34.99
C GLY A 288 23.36 11.28 -36.37
N PHE A 289 24.63 11.48 -36.71
CA PHE A 289 25.20 11.07 -38.00
C PHE A 289 25.60 9.61 -37.97
N PHE A 290 25.41 8.90 -39.09
CA PHE A 290 25.88 7.54 -39.28
C PHE A 290 26.72 7.42 -40.55
N GLU A 291 27.67 6.49 -40.53
CA GLU A 291 28.43 6.05 -41.70
C GLU A 291 28.27 4.54 -41.86
N ALA A 292 27.74 4.11 -43.00
CA ALA A 292 27.54 2.71 -43.35
C ALA A 292 28.32 2.38 -44.62
N THR A 293 29.38 1.57 -44.50
CA THR A 293 30.11 1.05 -45.65
C THR A 293 29.72 -0.40 -45.92
N PHE A 294 29.54 -0.77 -47.19
CA PHE A 294 29.31 -2.15 -47.63
C PHE A 294 30.10 -2.47 -48.90
N HIS A 295 30.37 -3.75 -49.12
CA HIS A 295 31.17 -4.23 -50.24
C HIS A 295 30.31 -4.90 -51.34
N VAL A 296 30.57 -4.57 -52.60
CA VAL A 296 29.84 -5.11 -53.76
C VAL A 296 30.47 -6.41 -54.22
N ALA A 297 29.77 -7.52 -53.95
CA ALA A 297 30.28 -8.86 -54.15
C ALA A 297 30.56 -9.23 -55.62
N ASN A 298 31.52 -10.15 -55.80
CA ASN A 298 31.90 -10.72 -57.10
C ASN A 298 31.07 -11.97 -57.44
N SER A 299 29.76 -11.78 -57.65
CA SER A 299 28.80 -12.84 -58.07
C SER A 299 28.25 -12.61 -59.46
#